data_AF-A0AAW8KUW9-F1
#
_entry.id   AF-A0AAW8KUW9-F1
#
_cell.length_a   1.000
_cell.length_b   1.000
_cell.length_c   1.000
_cell.angle_alpha   90.00
_cell.angle_beta   90.00
_cell.angle_gamma   90.00
#
_symmetry.space_group_name_H-M   'P 1'
#
loop_
_entity.id
_entity.type
_entity.pdbx_description
1 polymer ?
#
loop_
_entity_poly.entity_id
_entity_poly.type
_entity_poly.pdbx_seq_one_letter_code
_entity_poly.pdbx_strand_id
1 'polypeptide(L)'
;ATIILSALFIMAQPQSDESGYLNVWVGLSWLALAVVGLAIFPKMPVVALAFIPVVYSLWTYKAHKTTLLHQIPVWCLSLIWLLVVSVDRHSAEYLYFVPLFNLTDFLSIVVFAGLLFIIYQHAFDQDKSQEWTFKITTILAGLLVFSSVVVRGLHHYWGTPLWSLAIWTNGEVQLSLTLLWVILAFVLTTFSSRKMIRQLWFVGAALLGIVVLKLILLDLSQSATLTRVISFIGAGGVMLIIAYLAPLPPSSTVQKNQEPKL
;
A
#
# COMPACT_ATOMS: atom_id res chain seq x y z
N ALA A 1 -1.58 20.00 -26.69
CA ALA A 1 -0.57 20.73 -25.90
C ALA A 1 0.09 19.85 -24.84
N THR A 2 -0.66 19.25 -23.91
CA THR A 2 -0.13 18.42 -22.81
C THR A 2 0.66 17.18 -23.26
N ILE A 3 0.20 16.47 -24.30
CA ILE A 3 0.90 15.30 -24.87
C ILE A 3 2.26 15.67 -25.48
N ILE A 4 2.33 16.83 -26.15
CA ILE A 4 3.56 17.34 -26.76
C ILE A 4 4.55 17.77 -25.67
N LEU A 5 4.04 18.39 -24.60
CA LEU A 5 4.83 18.77 -23.44
C LEU A 5 5.42 17.55 -22.72
N SER A 6 4.63 16.48 -22.49
CA SER A 6 5.14 15.25 -21.88
C SER A 6 6.18 14.55 -22.75
N ALA A 7 6.00 14.55 -24.07
CA ALA A 7 6.98 13.98 -25.00
C ALA A 7 8.29 14.79 -25.03
N LEU A 8 8.20 16.13 -25.00
CA LEU A 8 9.36 17.02 -24.91
C LEU A 8 10.14 16.83 -23.61
N PHE A 9 9.46 16.66 -22.47
CA PHE A 9 10.13 16.41 -21.18
C PHE A 9 10.89 15.06 -21.15
N ILE A 10 10.31 14.02 -21.74
CA ILE A 10 10.98 12.71 -21.88
C ILE A 10 12.17 12.79 -22.84
N MET A 11 12.06 13.58 -23.91
CA MET A 11 13.16 13.77 -24.88
C MET A 11 14.25 14.72 -24.38
N ALA A 12 13.92 15.67 -23.51
CA ALA A 12 14.84 16.65 -22.95
C ALA A 12 15.60 16.14 -21.72
N GLN A 13 15.51 14.84 -21.38
CA GLN A 13 16.26 14.29 -20.26
C GLN A 13 17.77 14.54 -20.45
N PRO A 14 18.42 15.26 -19.54
CA PRO A 14 19.85 15.52 -19.64
C PRO A 14 20.63 14.20 -19.49
N GLN A 15 21.56 13.95 -20.41
CA GLN A 15 22.51 12.83 -20.34
C GLN A 15 23.63 13.03 -19.30
N SER A 16 23.64 14.16 -18.58
CA SER A 16 24.69 14.54 -17.63
C SER A 16 24.44 14.00 -16.22
N ASP A 17 25.49 13.43 -15.63
CA ASP A 17 25.54 12.67 -14.37
C ASP A 17 25.33 13.50 -13.08
N GLU A 18 24.83 14.74 -13.17
CA GLU A 18 24.47 15.52 -11.97
C GLU A 18 23.13 15.04 -11.41
N SER A 19 23.22 14.18 -10.40
CA SER A 19 22.10 13.49 -9.74
C SER A 19 20.93 14.40 -9.30
N GLY A 20 21.21 15.66 -8.96
CA GLY A 20 20.21 16.64 -8.56
C GLY A 20 19.25 17.06 -9.68
N TYR A 21 19.77 17.34 -10.87
CA TYR A 21 18.95 17.77 -12.01
C TYR A 21 18.13 16.60 -12.56
N LEU A 22 18.71 15.40 -12.62
CA LEU A 22 18.02 14.20 -13.11
C LEU A 22 16.73 13.92 -12.32
N ASN A 23 16.77 14.06 -10.99
CA ASN A 23 15.60 13.86 -10.13
C ASN A 23 14.46 14.84 -10.42
N VAL A 24 14.77 16.12 -10.61
CA VAL A 24 13.77 17.15 -10.91
C VAL A 24 13.13 16.90 -12.28
N TRP A 25 13.93 16.59 -13.31
CA TRP A 25 13.44 16.29 -14.66
C TRP A 25 12.58 15.03 -14.71
N VAL A 26 12.96 13.98 -13.98
CA VAL A 26 12.16 12.76 -13.86
C VAL A 26 10.82 13.04 -13.19
N GLY A 27 10.82 13.78 -12.07
CA GLY A 27 9.60 14.17 -11.37
C GLY A 27 8.66 14.98 -12.27
N LEU A 28 9.21 15.93 -13.04
CA LEU A 28 8.41 16.76 -13.94
C LEU A 28 7.85 15.95 -15.12
N SER A 29 8.63 15.01 -15.66
CA SER A 29 8.17 14.09 -16.73
C SER A 29 7.04 13.20 -16.24
N TRP A 30 7.14 12.70 -15.00
CA TRP A 30 6.10 11.88 -14.38
C TRP A 30 4.80 12.67 -14.14
N LEU A 31 4.92 13.92 -13.66
CA LEU A 31 3.78 14.83 -13.52
C LEU A 31 3.15 15.17 -14.88
N ALA A 32 3.97 15.41 -15.92
CA ALA A 32 3.45 15.69 -17.25
C ALA A 32 2.65 14.48 -17.79
N LEU A 33 3.14 13.26 -17.61
CA LEU A 33 2.41 12.03 -17.92
C LEU A 33 1.09 11.94 -17.14
N ALA A 34 1.10 12.28 -15.85
CA ALA A 34 -0.10 12.28 -15.03
C ALA A 34 -1.16 13.28 -15.55
N VAL A 35 -0.74 14.51 -15.88
CA VAL A 35 -1.62 15.56 -16.39
C VAL A 35 -2.24 15.19 -17.75
N VAL A 36 -1.55 14.43 -18.60
CA VAL A 36 -2.14 13.90 -19.85
C VAL A 36 -3.34 13.00 -19.56
N GLY A 37 -3.30 12.25 -18.46
CA GLY A 37 -4.43 11.41 -18.04
C GLY A 37 -5.71 12.19 -17.80
N LEU A 38 -5.60 13.43 -17.28
CA LEU A 38 -6.74 14.31 -17.00
C LEU A 38 -7.60 14.61 -18.25
N ALA A 39 -6.99 14.59 -19.43
CA ALA A 39 -7.70 14.79 -20.70
C ALA A 39 -8.59 13.60 -21.10
N ILE A 40 -8.35 12.41 -20.54
CA ILE A 40 -9.05 11.17 -20.89
C ILE A 40 -10.30 10.99 -20.05
N PHE A 41 -10.23 11.30 -18.75
CA PHE A 41 -11.35 11.16 -17.81
C PHE A 41 -11.62 12.47 -17.05
N PRO A 42 -12.31 13.45 -17.66
CA PRO A 42 -12.57 14.75 -17.01
C PRO A 42 -13.43 14.62 -15.75
N LYS A 43 -14.28 13.58 -15.70
CA LYS A 43 -15.21 13.33 -14.58
C LYS A 43 -14.53 12.72 -13.35
N MET A 44 -13.34 12.14 -13.50
CA MET A 44 -12.59 11.48 -12.42
C MET A 44 -11.13 11.98 -12.41
N PRO A 45 -10.91 13.24 -11.99
CA PRO A 45 -9.61 13.87 -12.18
C PRO A 45 -8.49 13.15 -11.42
N VAL A 46 -8.77 12.61 -10.23
CA VAL A 46 -7.78 11.91 -9.42
C VAL A 46 -7.40 10.56 -10.05
N VAL A 47 -8.36 9.77 -10.49
CA VAL A 47 -8.11 8.46 -11.13
C VAL A 47 -7.34 8.64 -12.44
N ALA A 48 -7.71 9.66 -13.20
CA ALA A 48 -7.11 10.00 -14.48
C ALA A 48 -5.59 10.20 -14.37
N LEU A 49 -5.12 10.81 -13.29
CA LEU A 49 -3.70 11.11 -13.06
C LEU A 49 -2.80 9.87 -13.04
N ALA A 50 -3.29 8.68 -12.71
CA ALA A 50 -2.46 7.49 -12.69
C ALA A 50 -2.67 6.56 -13.89
N PHE A 51 -3.70 6.77 -14.72
CA PHE A 51 -3.96 5.92 -15.89
C PHE A 51 -2.77 5.90 -16.87
N ILE A 52 -2.29 7.07 -17.29
CA ILE A 52 -1.17 7.19 -18.22
C ILE A 52 0.16 6.73 -17.59
N PRO A 53 0.51 7.13 -16.36
CA PRO A 53 1.69 6.59 -15.67
C PRO A 53 1.70 5.06 -15.53
N VAL A 54 0.55 4.42 -15.27
CA VAL A 54 0.44 2.96 -15.20
C VAL A 54 0.66 2.29 -16.55
N VAL A 55 0.08 2.83 -17.62
CA VAL A 55 0.31 2.30 -18.98
C VAL A 55 1.78 2.46 -19.37
N TYR A 56 2.39 3.60 -19.05
CA TYR A 56 3.80 3.85 -19.30
C TYR A 56 4.72 2.93 -18.46
N SER A 57 4.39 2.65 -17.20
CA SER A 57 5.16 1.74 -16.35
C SER A 57 5.12 0.30 -16.87
N LEU A 58 3.96 -0.18 -17.32
CA LEU A 58 3.82 -1.50 -17.95
C LEU A 58 4.62 -1.60 -19.25
N TRP A 59 4.59 -0.55 -20.07
CA TRP A 59 5.35 -0.50 -21.32
C TRP A 59 6.87 -0.48 -21.08
N THR A 60 7.35 0.37 -20.18
CA THR A 60 8.79 0.46 -19.83
C THR A 60 9.31 -0.82 -19.20
N TYR A 61 8.49 -1.52 -18.40
CA TYR A 61 8.82 -2.84 -17.88
C TYR A 61 8.99 -3.86 -19.01
N LYS A 62 8.03 -3.93 -19.96
CA LYS A 62 8.14 -4.82 -21.13
C LYS A 62 9.35 -4.46 -22.02
N ALA A 63 9.64 -3.17 -22.16
CA ALA A 63 10.77 -2.67 -22.93
C ALA A 63 12.13 -2.77 -22.21
N HIS A 64 12.17 -3.31 -20.98
CA HIS A 64 13.38 -3.45 -20.14
C HIS A 64 14.10 -2.10 -19.85
N LYS A 65 13.40 -0.97 -20.01
CA LYS A 65 13.93 0.38 -19.76
C LYS A 65 13.36 0.93 -18.44
N THR A 66 13.72 0.29 -17.33
CA THR A 66 13.15 0.60 -16.01
C THR A 66 13.86 1.73 -15.26
N THR A 67 14.86 2.39 -15.86
CA THR A 67 15.71 3.40 -15.20
C THR A 67 14.90 4.54 -14.58
N LEU A 68 13.82 4.98 -15.26
CA LEU A 68 12.96 6.07 -14.77
C LEU A 68 12.09 5.63 -13.57
N LEU A 69 11.68 4.36 -13.53
CA LEU A 69 10.82 3.82 -12.47
C LEU A 69 11.55 3.69 -11.12
N HIS A 70 12.88 3.56 -11.13
CA HIS A 70 13.68 3.40 -9.91
C HIS A 70 14.03 4.74 -9.25
N GLN A 71 13.55 5.86 -9.79
CA GLN A 71 13.85 7.18 -9.27
C GLN A 71 12.91 7.53 -8.10
N ILE A 72 13.49 8.03 -7.02
CA ILE A 72 12.79 8.48 -5.80
C ILE A 72 11.55 9.37 -6.08
N PRO A 73 11.61 10.40 -6.95
CA PRO A 73 10.44 11.25 -7.23
C PRO A 73 9.24 10.48 -7.78
N VAL A 74 9.45 9.40 -8.55
CA VAL A 74 8.36 8.55 -9.06
C VAL A 74 7.68 7.82 -7.90
N TRP A 75 8.46 7.34 -6.92
CA TRP A 75 7.91 6.67 -5.74
C TRP A 75 7.12 7.63 -4.87
N CYS A 76 7.66 8.82 -4.59
CA CYS A 76 6.98 9.85 -3.81
C CYS A 76 5.66 10.28 -4.48
N LEU A 77 5.67 10.55 -5.78
CA LEU A 77 4.47 10.94 -6.52
C LEU A 77 3.43 9.81 -6.53
N SER A 78 3.86 8.57 -6.72
CA SER A 78 2.95 7.41 -6.70
C SER A 78 2.36 7.17 -5.31
N LEU A 79 3.15 7.33 -4.23
CA LEU A 79 2.67 7.24 -2.86
C LEU A 79 1.67 8.35 -2.52
N ILE A 80 1.98 9.60 -2.87
CA ILE A 80 1.06 10.73 -2.69
C ILE A 80 -0.24 10.46 -3.45
N TRP A 81 -0.15 9.99 -4.69
CA TRP A 81 -1.32 9.65 -5.47
C TRP A 81 -2.16 8.55 -4.81
N LEU A 82 -1.52 7.48 -4.29
CA LEU A 82 -2.21 6.41 -3.55
C LEU A 82 -2.92 6.94 -2.30
N LEU A 83 -2.35 7.91 -1.58
CA LEU A 83 -3.01 8.55 -0.44
C LEU A 83 -4.24 9.35 -0.89
N VAL A 84 -4.09 10.18 -1.91
CA VAL A 84 -5.18 11.04 -2.42
C VAL A 84 -6.33 10.21 -2.97
N VAL A 85 -6.06 9.19 -3.79
CA VAL A 85 -7.10 8.32 -4.36
C VAL A 85 -7.78 7.43 -3.31
N SER A 86 -7.10 7.14 -2.20
CA SER A 86 -7.68 6.37 -1.10
C SER A 86 -8.69 7.17 -0.28
N VAL A 87 -8.59 8.49 -0.24
CA VAL A 87 -9.54 9.36 0.50
C VAL A 87 -10.56 10.03 -0.42
N ASP A 88 -10.33 10.00 -1.74
CA ASP A 88 -11.24 10.62 -2.70
C ASP A 88 -12.63 9.97 -2.69
N ARG A 89 -13.64 10.83 -2.52
CA ARG A 89 -15.07 10.45 -2.45
C ARG A 89 -15.68 10.31 -3.83
N HIS A 90 -15.23 11.11 -4.80
CA HIS A 90 -15.80 11.15 -6.16
C HIS A 90 -15.52 9.86 -6.94
N SER A 91 -14.41 9.21 -6.64
CA SER A 91 -14.04 7.92 -7.23
C SER A 91 -14.96 6.77 -6.80
N ALA A 92 -15.76 6.91 -5.74
CA ALA A 92 -16.65 5.86 -5.23
C ALA A 92 -17.94 5.67 -6.05
N GLU A 93 -18.36 6.69 -6.82
CA GLU A 93 -19.69 6.71 -7.45
C GLU A 93 -19.70 6.26 -8.91
N TYR A 94 -18.55 6.19 -9.58
CA TYR A 94 -18.48 5.96 -11.02
C TYR A 94 -17.65 4.71 -11.37
N LEU A 95 -18.11 3.95 -12.38
CA LEU A 95 -17.44 2.80 -13.01
C LEU A 95 -17.15 1.58 -12.10
N TYR A 96 -18.21 1.00 -11.52
CA TYR A 96 -18.21 -0.41 -11.11
C TYR A 96 -18.34 -1.30 -12.36
N PHE A 97 -17.23 -1.84 -12.86
CA PHE A 97 -17.24 -2.70 -14.05
C PHE A 97 -17.62 -4.16 -13.73
N VAL A 98 -17.57 -4.53 -12.44
CA VAL A 98 -17.86 -5.85 -11.89
C VAL A 98 -18.37 -5.63 -10.45
N PRO A 99 -19.24 -6.48 -9.88
CA PRO A 99 -19.78 -6.26 -8.54
C PRO A 99 -18.70 -5.91 -7.48
N LEU A 100 -17.49 -6.46 -7.54
CA LEU A 100 -16.50 -6.28 -6.46
C LEU A 100 -15.35 -5.30 -6.72
N PHE A 101 -15.13 -4.83 -7.96
CA PHE A 101 -13.96 -4.00 -8.28
C PHE A 101 -14.33 -2.76 -9.10
N ASN A 102 -14.14 -1.58 -8.51
CA ASN A 102 -14.13 -0.31 -9.21
C ASN A 102 -12.84 -0.18 -10.03
N LEU A 103 -12.88 0.54 -11.16
CA LEU A 103 -11.68 0.90 -11.94
C LEU A 103 -10.59 1.53 -11.04
N THR A 104 -11.01 2.35 -10.08
CA THR A 104 -10.14 2.96 -9.08
C THR A 104 -9.42 1.92 -8.24
N ASP A 105 -10.12 0.90 -7.76
CA ASP A 105 -9.55 -0.16 -6.92
C ASP A 105 -8.51 -0.97 -7.69
N PHE A 106 -8.85 -1.35 -8.94
CA PHE A 106 -7.92 -2.05 -9.82
C PHE A 106 -6.64 -1.23 -10.03
N LEU A 107 -6.79 0.06 -10.34
CA LEU A 107 -5.66 0.93 -10.62
C LEU A 107 -4.79 1.18 -9.37
N SER A 108 -5.41 1.38 -8.20
CA SER A 108 -4.69 1.48 -6.92
C SER A 108 -3.90 0.21 -6.60
N ILE A 109 -4.49 -0.98 -6.80
CA ILE A 109 -3.80 -2.26 -6.58
C ILE A 109 -2.62 -2.43 -7.56
N VAL A 110 -2.79 -2.06 -8.83
CA VAL A 110 -1.72 -2.14 -9.84
C VAL A 110 -0.57 -1.19 -9.50
N VAL A 111 -0.85 0.07 -9.14
CA VAL A 111 0.18 1.03 -8.72
C VAL A 111 0.90 0.54 -7.46
N PHE A 112 0.15 0.03 -6.48
CA PHE A 112 0.72 -0.51 -5.24
C PHE A 112 1.62 -1.73 -5.50
N ALA A 113 1.18 -2.68 -6.33
CA ALA A 113 1.97 -3.85 -6.72
C ALA A 113 3.23 -3.45 -7.50
N GLY A 114 3.12 -2.47 -8.40
CA GLY A 114 4.25 -1.90 -9.13
C GLY A 114 5.28 -1.28 -8.18
N LEU A 115 4.85 -0.48 -7.20
CA LEU A 115 5.73 0.10 -6.18
C LEU A 115 6.43 -0.98 -5.35
N LEU A 116 5.70 -1.99 -4.86
CA LEU A 116 6.29 -3.10 -4.12
C LEU A 116 7.36 -3.83 -4.95
N PHE A 117 7.07 -4.08 -6.23
CA PHE A 117 7.99 -4.76 -7.13
C PHE A 117 9.26 -3.95 -7.40
N ILE A 118 9.13 -2.64 -7.63
CA ILE A 118 10.28 -1.75 -7.88
C ILE A 118 11.14 -1.59 -6.61
N ILE A 119 10.50 -1.36 -5.45
CA ILE A 119 11.22 -1.21 -4.17
C ILE A 119 11.92 -2.52 -3.78
N TYR A 120 11.34 -3.68 -4.10
CA TYR A 120 11.97 -4.96 -3.84
C TYR A 120 13.22 -5.21 -4.71
N GLN A 121 13.23 -4.74 -5.94
CA GLN A 121 14.39 -4.88 -6.84
C GLN A 121 15.47 -3.81 -6.61
N HIS A 122 15.13 -2.68 -6.01
CA HIS A 122 16.09 -1.61 -5.78
C HIS A 122 17.05 -1.96 -4.63
N ALA A 123 18.34 -2.08 -4.96
CA ALA A 123 19.39 -2.22 -3.96
C ALA A 123 19.70 -0.85 -3.35
N PHE A 124 19.33 -0.68 -2.07
CA PHE A 124 19.68 0.52 -1.31
C PHE A 124 21.14 0.46 -0.88
N ASP A 125 22.03 1.00 -1.71
CA ASP A 125 23.47 0.72 -1.60
C ASP A 125 24.17 1.46 -0.44
N GLN A 126 23.58 2.51 0.15
CA GLN A 126 24.27 3.32 1.17
C GLN A 126 23.45 3.85 2.36
N ASP A 127 22.11 3.95 2.27
CA ASP A 127 21.31 4.63 3.31
C ASP A 127 20.14 3.77 3.86
N LYS A 128 20.44 2.97 4.90
CA LYS A 128 19.47 2.07 5.57
C LYS A 128 18.25 2.80 6.13
N SER A 129 18.38 4.08 6.48
CA SER A 129 17.28 4.89 7.02
C SER A 129 16.21 5.16 5.96
N GLN A 130 16.64 5.48 4.73
CA GLN A 130 15.73 5.73 3.61
C GLN A 130 15.03 4.45 3.17
N GLU A 131 15.75 3.34 3.09
CA GLU A 131 15.16 2.02 2.81
C GLU A 131 14.00 1.71 3.77
N TRP A 132 14.24 1.90 5.07
CA TRP A 132 13.24 1.63 6.10
C TRP A 132 12.02 2.55 5.97
N THR A 133 12.25 3.83 5.73
CA THR A 133 11.19 4.83 5.55
C THR A 133 10.30 4.51 4.36
N PHE A 134 10.90 4.18 3.20
CA PHE A 134 10.12 3.82 2.00
C PHE A 134 9.36 2.51 2.17
N LYS A 135 9.96 1.49 2.80
CA LYS A 135 9.28 0.22 3.08
C LYS A 135 8.07 0.42 3.99
N ILE A 136 8.23 1.15 5.11
CA ILE A 136 7.13 1.41 6.03
C ILE A 136 6.04 2.25 5.37
N THR A 137 6.43 3.33 4.69
CA THR A 137 5.46 4.20 4.00
C THR A 137 4.66 3.42 2.96
N THR A 138 5.33 2.51 2.23
CA THR A 138 4.65 1.64 1.25
C THR A 138 3.69 0.67 1.93
N ILE A 139 4.07 0.02 3.03
CA ILE A 139 3.16 -0.89 3.76
C ILE A 139 1.96 -0.13 4.31
N LEU A 140 2.17 1.06 4.87
CA LEU A 140 1.10 1.91 5.39
C LEU A 140 0.16 2.38 4.26
N ALA A 141 0.72 2.75 3.11
CA ALA A 141 -0.06 3.07 1.92
C ALA A 141 -0.89 1.85 1.47
N GLY A 142 -0.31 0.65 1.48
CA GLY A 142 -1.02 -0.59 1.20
C GLY A 142 -2.21 -0.82 2.14
N LEU A 143 -1.99 -0.68 3.45
CA LEU A 143 -3.05 -0.78 4.45
C LEU A 143 -4.19 0.22 4.17
N LEU A 144 -3.87 1.46 3.82
CA LEU A 144 -4.85 2.49 3.47
C LEU A 144 -5.60 2.13 2.19
N VAL A 145 -4.90 1.68 1.14
CA VAL A 145 -5.50 1.28 -0.14
C VAL A 145 -6.51 0.15 0.08
N PHE A 146 -6.11 -0.93 0.74
CA PHE A 146 -7.01 -2.06 1.01
C PHE A 146 -8.20 -1.63 1.89
N SER A 147 -7.96 -0.77 2.90
CA SER A 147 -9.04 -0.22 3.73
C SER A 147 -10.02 0.61 2.92
N SER A 148 -9.53 1.42 1.98
CA SER A 148 -10.34 2.25 1.11
C SER A 148 -11.18 1.42 0.12
N VAL A 149 -10.60 0.36 -0.47
CA VAL A 149 -11.34 -0.59 -1.33
C VAL A 149 -12.54 -1.16 -0.58
N VAL A 150 -12.35 -1.59 0.67
CA VAL A 150 -13.43 -2.13 1.51
C VAL A 150 -14.47 -1.05 1.82
N VAL A 151 -14.05 0.15 2.23
CA VAL A 151 -14.99 1.26 2.52
C VAL A 151 -15.83 1.63 1.29
N ARG A 152 -15.23 1.71 0.10
CA ARG A 152 -15.94 1.95 -1.15
C ARG A 152 -16.94 0.84 -1.46
N GLY A 153 -16.53 -0.42 -1.30
CA GLY A 153 -17.40 -1.58 -1.42
C GLY A 153 -18.61 -1.51 -0.49
N LEU A 154 -18.39 -1.28 0.81
CA LEU A 154 -19.49 -1.16 1.78
C LEU A 154 -20.41 0.02 1.47
N HIS A 155 -19.88 1.17 1.03
CA HIS A 155 -20.74 2.28 0.63
C HIS A 155 -21.63 1.89 -0.55
N HIS A 156 -21.09 1.21 -1.56
CA HIS A 156 -21.86 0.83 -2.74
C HIS A 156 -22.98 -0.17 -2.42
N TYR A 157 -22.69 -1.16 -1.57
CA TYR A 157 -23.63 -2.25 -1.27
C TYR A 157 -24.58 -1.98 -0.12
N TRP A 158 -24.08 -1.35 0.94
CA TRP A 158 -24.81 -1.14 2.21
C TRP A 158 -25.09 0.34 2.48
N GLY A 159 -24.67 1.26 1.60
CA GLY A 159 -24.91 2.70 1.79
C GLY A 159 -24.16 3.28 2.98
N THR A 160 -23.12 2.61 3.47
CA THR A 160 -22.32 3.06 4.62
C THR A 160 -21.56 4.35 4.32
N PRO A 161 -21.22 5.20 5.30
CA PRO A 161 -20.48 6.43 5.07
C PRO A 161 -19.08 6.21 4.46
N LEU A 162 -18.68 7.06 3.50
CA LEU A 162 -17.29 7.17 3.03
C LEU A 162 -16.38 7.80 4.10
N TRP A 163 -15.07 7.87 3.83
CA TRP A 163 -14.05 8.47 4.70
C TRP A 163 -14.47 9.84 5.24
N SER A 164 -15.06 9.81 6.43
CA SER A 164 -15.68 10.93 7.13
C SER A 164 -15.76 10.60 8.62
N LEU A 165 -16.16 11.57 9.43
CA LEU A 165 -16.31 11.37 10.88
C LEU A 165 -17.31 10.23 11.20
N ALA A 166 -18.28 9.98 10.31
CA ALA A 166 -19.32 8.96 10.48
C ALA A 166 -18.81 7.51 10.38
N ILE A 167 -17.62 7.27 9.80
CA ILE A 167 -17.01 5.93 9.83
C ILE A 167 -16.72 5.50 11.27
N TRP A 168 -16.36 6.44 12.14
CA TRP A 168 -16.00 6.14 13.52
C TRP A 168 -17.21 5.83 14.41
N THR A 169 -18.43 6.03 13.92
CA THR A 169 -19.66 5.66 14.64
C THR A 169 -20.38 4.49 13.99
N ASN A 170 -20.03 4.13 12.74
CA ASN A 170 -20.69 3.05 12.02
C ASN A 170 -20.07 1.68 12.34
N GLY A 171 -20.85 0.81 13.00
CA GLY A 171 -20.40 -0.52 13.42
C GLY A 171 -20.02 -1.44 12.25
N GLU A 172 -20.74 -1.39 11.13
CA GLU A 172 -20.50 -2.27 9.99
C GLU A 172 -19.15 -1.98 9.32
N VAL A 173 -18.82 -0.69 9.15
CA VAL A 173 -17.52 -0.27 8.61
C VAL A 173 -16.39 -0.64 9.56
N GLN A 174 -16.58 -0.44 10.87
CA GLN A 174 -15.56 -0.81 11.86
C GLN A 174 -15.29 -2.30 11.91
N LEU A 175 -16.32 -3.14 11.88
CA LEU A 175 -16.19 -4.60 11.86
C LEU A 175 -15.46 -5.06 10.60
N SER A 176 -15.86 -4.53 9.44
CA SER A 176 -15.26 -4.89 8.14
C SER A 176 -13.79 -4.47 8.05
N LEU A 177 -13.44 -3.27 8.49
CA LEU A 177 -12.06 -2.81 8.57
C LEU A 177 -11.23 -3.65 9.55
N THR A 178 -11.81 -4.03 10.68
CA THR A 178 -11.13 -4.85 11.68
C THR A 178 -10.84 -6.24 11.13
N LEU A 179 -11.83 -6.88 10.49
CA LEU A 179 -11.66 -8.18 9.82
C LEU A 179 -10.59 -8.10 8.71
N LEU A 180 -10.63 -7.05 7.89
CA LEU A 180 -9.62 -6.79 6.87
C LEU A 180 -8.22 -6.72 7.48
N TRP A 181 -8.04 -5.96 8.56
CA TRP A 181 -6.72 -5.78 9.19
C TRP A 181 -6.21 -7.09 9.82
N VAL A 182 -7.07 -7.93 10.39
CA VAL A 182 -6.68 -9.28 10.86
C VAL A 182 -6.19 -10.13 9.70
N ILE A 183 -6.95 -10.19 8.60
CA ILE A 183 -6.57 -10.97 7.41
C ILE A 183 -5.24 -10.46 6.85
N LEU A 184 -5.08 -9.14 6.74
CA LEU A 184 -3.85 -8.55 6.22
C LEU A 184 -2.65 -8.83 7.14
N ALA A 185 -2.83 -8.71 8.46
CA ALA A 185 -1.79 -9.06 9.43
C ALA A 185 -1.39 -10.53 9.31
N PHE A 186 -2.36 -11.44 9.18
CA PHE A 186 -2.12 -12.87 9.00
C PHE A 186 -1.38 -13.19 7.69
N VAL A 187 -1.78 -12.56 6.58
CA VAL A 187 -1.11 -12.71 5.28
C VAL A 187 0.33 -12.18 5.37
N LEU A 188 0.52 -11.01 5.99
CA LEU A 188 1.84 -10.40 6.18
C LEU A 188 2.77 -11.30 7.00
N THR A 189 2.34 -11.79 8.16
CA THR A 189 3.18 -12.65 9.03
C THR A 189 3.48 -13.99 8.35
N THR A 190 2.50 -14.61 7.70
CA THR A 190 2.67 -15.88 6.98
C THR A 190 3.61 -15.73 5.78
N PHE A 191 3.41 -14.71 4.95
CA PHE A 191 4.27 -14.43 3.80
C PHE A 191 5.71 -14.12 4.25
N SER A 192 5.86 -13.34 5.31
CA SER A 192 7.15 -12.99 5.89
C SER A 192 7.91 -14.20 6.42
N SER A 193 7.21 -15.12 7.09
CA SER A 193 7.81 -16.37 7.58
C SER A 193 8.28 -17.24 6.41
N ARG A 194 7.46 -17.39 5.36
CA ARG A 194 7.83 -18.14 4.14
C ARG A 194 8.99 -17.54 3.36
N LYS A 195 9.09 -16.20 3.31
CA LYS A 195 10.14 -15.48 2.59
C LYS A 195 11.35 -15.13 3.47
N MET A 196 11.35 -15.52 4.75
CA MET A 196 12.40 -15.24 5.72
C MET A 196 12.69 -13.73 5.92
N ILE A 197 11.67 -12.88 5.76
CA ILE A 197 11.79 -11.42 5.87
C ILE A 197 11.37 -10.96 7.26
N ARG A 198 12.34 -10.83 8.19
CA ARG A 198 12.08 -10.45 9.59
C ARG A 198 11.32 -9.13 9.74
N GLN A 199 11.68 -8.12 8.95
CA GLN A 199 11.08 -6.79 9.04
C GLN A 199 9.57 -6.81 8.78
N LEU A 200 9.16 -7.52 7.72
CA LEU A 200 7.76 -7.60 7.31
C LEU A 200 6.93 -8.39 8.33
N TRP A 201 7.55 -9.37 9.01
CA TRP A 201 6.91 -10.11 10.11
C TRP A 201 6.56 -9.19 11.28
N PHE A 202 7.49 -8.32 11.69
CA PHE A 202 7.23 -7.36 12.77
C PHE A 202 6.12 -6.37 12.41
N VAL A 203 6.03 -5.94 11.15
CA VAL A 203 4.95 -5.05 10.72
C VAL A 203 3.59 -5.75 10.79
N GLY A 204 3.51 -7.02 10.36
CA GLY A 204 2.29 -7.82 10.50
C GLY A 204 1.91 -8.05 11.96
N ALA A 205 2.88 -8.36 12.82
CA ALA A 205 2.66 -8.53 14.27
C ALA A 205 2.22 -7.23 14.94
N ALA A 206 2.80 -6.09 14.58
CA ALA A 206 2.40 -4.78 15.08
C ALA A 206 0.96 -4.42 14.66
N LEU A 207 0.61 -4.67 13.40
CA LEU A 207 -0.76 -4.48 12.91
C LEU A 207 -1.76 -5.34 13.69
N LEU A 208 -1.43 -6.61 13.93
CA LEU A 208 -2.25 -7.49 14.75
C LEU A 208 -2.40 -6.97 16.19
N GLY A 209 -1.31 -6.50 16.81
CA GLY A 209 -1.32 -5.91 18.14
C GLY A 209 -2.25 -4.69 18.23
N ILE A 210 -2.22 -3.82 17.22
CA ILE A 210 -3.13 -2.67 17.11
C ILE A 210 -4.59 -3.13 17.02
N VAL A 211 -4.88 -4.14 16.20
CA VAL A 211 -6.24 -4.70 16.07
C VAL A 211 -6.73 -5.29 17.39
N VAL A 212 -5.89 -6.07 18.07
CA VAL A 212 -6.23 -6.67 19.37
C VAL A 212 -6.49 -5.58 20.41
N LEU A 213 -5.63 -4.55 20.46
CA LEU A 213 -5.84 -3.42 21.35
C LEU A 213 -7.17 -2.71 21.04
N LYS A 214 -7.48 -2.49 19.76
CA LYS A 214 -8.76 -1.90 19.33
C LYS A 214 -9.95 -2.73 19.79
N LEU A 215 -9.90 -4.05 19.61
CA LEU A 215 -10.97 -4.95 20.05
C LEU A 215 -11.17 -4.89 21.57
N ILE A 216 -10.07 -4.95 22.34
CA ILE A 216 -10.12 -4.82 23.79
C ILE A 216 -10.75 -3.49 24.20
N LEU A 217 -10.35 -2.37 23.58
CA LEU A 217 -10.91 -1.05 23.89
C LEU A 217 -12.41 -0.96 23.57
N LEU A 218 -12.86 -1.53 22.45
CA LEU A 218 -14.27 -1.60 22.08
C LEU A 218 -15.06 -2.45 23.09
N ASP A 219 -14.54 -3.61 23.49
CA ASP A 219 -15.17 -4.50 24.47
C ASP A 219 -15.17 -3.92 25.89
N LEU A 220 -14.17 -3.11 26.24
CA LEU A 220 -14.13 -2.36 27.50
C LEU A 220 -15.25 -1.31 27.57
N SER A 221 -15.62 -0.69 26.44
CA SER A 221 -16.62 0.37 26.38
C SER A 221 -18.08 -0.13 26.45
N GLN A 222 -18.35 -1.35 25.98
CA GLN A 222 -19.72 -1.90 25.89
C GLN A 222 -20.17 -2.72 27.11
N SER A 223 -19.34 -2.78 28.15
CA SER A 223 -19.64 -3.22 29.53
C SER A 223 -20.61 -4.41 29.70
N ALA A 224 -20.11 -5.62 29.47
CA ALA A 224 -20.57 -6.83 30.15
C ALA A 224 -19.36 -7.68 30.55
N THR A 225 -19.23 -8.04 31.83
CA THR A 225 -18.05 -8.72 32.40
C THR A 225 -17.70 -10.03 31.67
N LEU A 226 -18.69 -10.75 31.16
CA LEU A 226 -18.50 -12.02 30.46
C LEU A 226 -17.94 -11.84 29.03
N THR A 227 -18.42 -10.83 28.29
CA THR A 227 -17.95 -10.50 26.94
C THR A 227 -16.46 -10.14 26.95
N ARG A 228 -16.01 -9.46 28.01
CA ARG A 228 -14.60 -9.10 28.21
C ARG A 228 -13.69 -10.33 28.34
N VAL A 229 -14.12 -11.35 29.09
CA VAL A 229 -13.33 -12.59 29.25
C VAL A 229 -13.23 -13.36 27.93
N ILE A 230 -14.34 -13.48 27.19
CA ILE A 230 -14.36 -14.15 25.89
C ILE A 230 -13.48 -13.41 24.88
N SER A 231 -13.50 -12.08 24.88
CA SER A 231 -12.64 -11.27 24.00
C SER A 231 -11.15 -11.45 24.32
N PHE A 232 -10.77 -11.44 25.61
CA PHE A 232 -9.37 -11.69 25.98
C PHE A 232 -8.89 -13.08 25.58
N ILE A 233 -9.73 -14.12 25.75
CA ILE A 233 -9.41 -15.48 25.33
C ILE A 233 -9.35 -15.57 23.80
N GLY A 234 -10.28 -14.94 23.09
CA GLY A 234 -10.31 -14.90 21.63
C GLY A 234 -9.06 -14.23 21.05
N ALA A 235 -8.73 -13.04 21.55
CA ALA A 235 -7.52 -12.32 21.16
C ALA A 235 -6.24 -13.10 21.48
N GLY A 236 -6.15 -13.67 22.68
CA GLY A 236 -5.02 -14.52 23.08
C GLY A 236 -4.89 -15.79 22.22
N GLY A 237 -6.02 -16.42 21.88
CA GLY A 237 -6.07 -17.58 20.98
C GLY A 237 -5.60 -17.25 19.57
N VAL A 238 -6.03 -16.13 19.00
CA VAL A 238 -5.56 -15.64 17.69
C VAL A 238 -4.05 -15.38 17.73
N MET A 239 -3.54 -14.73 18.78
CA MET A 239 -2.10 -14.53 18.96
C MET A 239 -1.32 -15.85 19.02
N LEU A 240 -1.86 -16.87 19.72
CA LEU A 240 -1.23 -18.18 19.83
C LEU A 240 -1.20 -18.91 18.48
N ILE A 241 -2.31 -18.89 17.73
CA ILE A 241 -2.41 -19.48 16.39
C ILE A 241 -1.36 -18.85 15.46
N ILE A 242 -1.21 -17.52 15.50
CA ILE A 242 -0.25 -16.81 14.66
C ILE A 242 1.19 -17.12 15.10
N ALA A 243 1.47 -17.18 16.40
CA ALA A 243 2.77 -17.57 16.91
C ALA A 243 3.17 -18.99 16.47
N TYR A 244 2.20 -19.91 16.40
CA TYR A 244 2.43 -21.28 15.93
C TYR A 244 2.62 -21.37 14.41
N LEU A 245 1.76 -20.72 13.61
CA LEU A 245 1.77 -20.81 12.15
C LEU A 245 2.86 -19.97 11.48
N ALA A 246 3.25 -18.85 12.09
CA ALA A 246 4.20 -17.91 11.52
C ALA A 246 5.32 -17.63 12.53
N PRO A 247 6.22 -18.60 12.79
CA PRO A 247 7.35 -18.39 13.67
C PRO A 247 8.27 -17.28 13.12
N LEU A 248 8.86 -16.51 14.02
CA LEU A 248 9.81 -15.46 13.72
C LEU A 248 10.99 -16.04 12.92
N PRO A 249 11.25 -15.57 11.68
CA PRO A 249 12.39 -16.07 10.93
C PRO A 249 13.71 -15.81 11.67
N PRO A 250 14.62 -16.81 11.74
CA PRO A 250 15.88 -16.70 12.46
C PRO A 250 16.74 -15.55 11.94
N SER A 251 17.53 -14.94 12.83
CA SER A 251 18.50 -13.94 12.43
C SER A 251 19.68 -14.59 11.71
N SER A 252 20.14 -13.98 10.61
CA SER A 252 21.32 -14.42 9.84
C SER A 252 22.61 -14.51 10.66
N THR A 253 22.67 -13.84 11.82
CA THR A 253 23.77 -13.95 12.78
C THR A 253 23.87 -15.32 13.45
N VAL A 254 22.76 -16.05 13.61
CA VAL A 254 22.75 -17.38 14.25
C VAL A 254 23.23 -18.47 13.29
N GLN A 255 22.98 -18.33 11.98
CA GLN A 255 23.46 -19.30 10.97
C GLN A 255 24.98 -19.36 10.88
N LYS A 256 25.69 -18.22 11.00
CA LYS A 256 27.16 -18.18 10.88
C LYS A 256 27.89 -18.86 12.05
N ASN A 257 27.23 -19.02 13.20
CA ASN A 257 27.80 -19.69 14.38
C ASN A 257 27.46 -21.19 14.45
N GLN A 258 26.65 -21.70 13.52
CA GLN A 258 26.24 -23.11 13.48
C GLN A 258 26.90 -23.90 12.33
N GLU A 259 27.69 -23.28 11.47
CA GLU A 259 28.60 -24.01 10.58
C GLU A 259 29.78 -24.56 11.41
N PRO A 260 29.91 -25.89 11.58
CA PRO A 260 31.14 -26.43 12.16
C PRO A 260 32.28 -26.06 11.23
N LYS A 261 33.32 -25.43 11.79
CA LYS A 261 34.61 -25.25 11.12
C LYS A 261 35.14 -26.65 10.80
N LEU A 262 34.95 -27.10 9.57
CA LEU A 262 35.64 -28.25 8.99
C LEU A 262 37.11 -27.91 8.76
#